data_AF-A0A8X6IT30-F1
#
_entry.id   AF-A0A8X6IT30-F1
#
_cell.length_a   1.000
_cell.length_b   1.000
_cell.length_c   1.000
_cell.angle_alpha   90.00
_cell.angle_beta   90.00
_cell.angle_gamma   90.00
#
_symmetry.space_group_name_H-M   'P 1'
#
loop_
_entity.id
_entity.type
_entity.pdbx_description
1 polymer ?
#
loop_
_entity_poly.entity_id
_entity_poly.type
_entity_poly.pdbx_seq_one_letter_code
_entity_poly.pdbx_strand_id
1 'polypeptide(L)'
;MDLSNSPTDHELFSSQNKGVLGALKCETASPIKEFIALKCKMYCLVYCDGAKKTAKGVKKEQVKRFTADLYKSVLNNQLFLRHQQQNIIKLKL
;
A
#
# COMPACT_ATOMS: atom_id res chain seq x y z
N MET A 1 -5.03 -12.75 17.41
CA MET A 1 -4.51 -12.34 16.08
C MET A 1 -5.02 -13.33 15.06
N ASP A 2 -5.64 -12.87 13.97
CA ASP A 2 -5.98 -13.67 12.80
C ASP A 2 -4.74 -13.81 11.90
N LEU A 3 -4.17 -15.01 11.90
CA LEU A 3 -3.01 -15.42 11.10
C LEU A 3 -3.40 -16.36 9.96
N SER A 4 -4.71 -16.49 9.68
CA SER A 4 -5.22 -17.46 8.71
C SER A 4 -4.89 -17.10 7.26
N ASN A 5 -4.24 -15.97 7.02
CA ASN A 5 -3.79 -15.50 5.70
C ASN A 5 -2.38 -16.01 5.35
N SER A 6 -1.67 -16.59 6.32
CA SER A 6 -0.36 -17.21 6.10
C SER A 6 -0.51 -18.54 5.35
N PRO A 7 0.54 -19.06 4.70
CA PRO A 7 0.53 -20.41 4.12
C PRO A 7 0.20 -21.45 5.19
N THR A 8 -0.61 -22.46 4.87
CA THR A 8 -1.04 -23.51 5.82
C THR A 8 0.11 -24.36 6.36
N ASP A 9 1.22 -24.41 5.63
CA ASP A 9 2.45 -25.13 5.98
C ASP A 9 3.35 -24.32 6.96
N HIS A 10 3.05 -23.04 7.17
CA HIS A 10 3.87 -22.16 8.00
C HIS A 10 3.54 -22.33 9.49
N GLU A 11 4.55 -22.36 10.36
CA GLU A 11 4.40 -22.56 11.82
C GLU A 11 3.44 -21.57 12.49
N LEU A 12 3.40 -20.33 11.98
CA LEU A 12 2.51 -19.27 12.47
C LEU A 12 1.07 -19.35 11.92
N PHE A 13 0.76 -20.29 11.04
CA PHE A 13 -0.60 -20.45 10.54
C PHE A 13 -1.54 -20.87 11.68
N SER A 14 -2.57 -20.06 11.89
CA SER A 14 -3.63 -20.38 12.85
C SER A 14 -4.97 -19.88 12.34
N SER A 15 -5.96 -20.77 12.33
CA SER A 15 -7.35 -20.48 11.98
C SER A 15 -8.20 -20.07 13.18
N GLN A 16 -7.64 -20.09 14.40
CA GLN A 16 -8.38 -19.89 15.66
C GLN A 16 -9.18 -18.58 15.73
N ASN A 17 -8.63 -17.49 15.16
CA ASN A 17 -9.25 -16.16 15.18
C ASN A 17 -9.79 -15.72 13.81
N LYS A 18 -9.93 -16.64 12.85
CA LYS A 18 -10.33 -16.32 11.48
C LYS A 18 -11.73 -15.68 11.47
N GLY A 19 -11.80 -14.41 11.09
CA GLY A 19 -13.07 -13.67 11.00
C GLY A 19 -13.69 -13.28 12.34
N VAL A 20 -12.97 -13.41 13.45
CA VAL A 20 -13.45 -12.96 14.77
C VAL A 20 -13.45 -11.43 14.82
N LEU A 21 -14.61 -10.85 15.10
CA LEU A 21 -14.76 -9.39 15.20
C LEU A 21 -13.91 -8.83 16.35
N GLY A 22 -13.22 -7.72 16.10
CA GLY A 22 -12.34 -7.07 17.08
C GLY A 22 -10.95 -7.72 17.22
N ALA A 23 -10.71 -8.88 16.61
CA ALA A 23 -9.38 -9.45 16.55
C ALA A 23 -8.51 -8.73 15.51
N LEU A 24 -7.25 -8.47 15.85
CA LEU A 24 -6.25 -7.95 14.91
C LEU A 24 -5.97 -8.99 13.82
N LYS A 25 -5.99 -8.57 12.55
CA LYS A 25 -5.67 -9.41 11.40
C LYS A 25 -4.31 -9.06 10.82
N CYS A 26 -3.52 -10.09 10.51
CA CYS A 26 -2.33 -9.92 9.71
C CYS A 26 -2.74 -9.71 8.24
N GLU A 27 -2.74 -8.47 7.76
CA GLU A 27 -3.10 -8.16 6.35
C GLU A 27 -2.06 -8.69 5.34
N THR A 28 -0.86 -9.02 5.81
CA THR A 28 0.28 -9.38 4.96
C THR A 28 0.51 -10.88 5.02
N ALA A 29 0.13 -11.59 3.95
CA ALA A 29 0.44 -13.00 3.79
C ALA A 29 1.93 -13.23 3.48
N SER A 30 2.56 -12.26 2.83
CA SER A 30 3.98 -12.30 2.44
C SER A 30 4.82 -11.36 3.31
N PRO A 31 6.07 -11.73 3.63
CA PRO A 31 7.00 -10.86 4.33
C PRO A 31 7.18 -9.51 3.64
N ILE A 32 7.24 -8.45 4.43
CA ILE A 32 7.55 -7.10 3.95
C ILE A 32 9.06 -7.02 3.78
N LYS A 33 9.52 -6.75 2.56
CA LYS A 33 10.95 -6.56 2.26
C LYS A 33 11.40 -5.15 2.61
N GLU A 34 10.57 -4.16 2.33
CA GLU A 34 10.90 -2.76 2.52
C GLU A 34 9.66 -1.92 2.78
N PHE A 35 9.81 -0.92 3.64
CA PHE A 35 8.77 0.07 3.91
C PHE A 35 9.33 1.48 3.73
N ILE A 36 8.71 2.25 2.82
CA ILE A 36 9.10 3.62 2.50
C ILE A 36 7.97 4.54 2.94
N ALA A 37 8.18 5.25 4.05
CA ALA A 37 7.20 6.15 4.64
C ALA A 37 7.50 7.60 4.29
N LEU A 38 6.60 8.28 3.57
CA LEU A 38 6.74 9.71 3.28
C LEU A 38 5.97 10.55 4.33
N LYS A 39 4.67 10.30 4.46
CA LYS A 39 3.74 10.99 5.36
C LYS A 39 2.58 10.07 5.73
N CYS A 40 1.75 10.48 6.68
CA CYS A 40 0.49 9.81 6.98
C CYS A 40 -0.33 9.58 5.70
N LYS A 41 -0.71 8.32 5.44
CA LYS A 41 -1.47 7.90 4.24
C LYS A 41 -0.73 8.10 2.91
N MET A 42 0.59 8.24 2.95
CA MET A 42 1.50 8.29 1.79
C MET A 42 2.74 7.43 2.04
N TYR A 43 2.75 6.22 1.50
CA TYR A 43 3.81 5.24 1.73
C TYR A 43 3.79 4.14 0.66
N CYS A 44 4.90 3.40 0.58
CA CYS A 44 5.05 2.22 -0.25
C CYS A 44 5.49 1.04 0.61
N LEU A 45 4.74 -0.07 0.56
CA LEU A 45 5.08 -1.35 1.18
C LEU A 45 5.50 -2.32 0.10
N VAL A 46 6.74 -2.80 0.12
CA VAL A 46 7.29 -3.73 -0.87
C VAL A 46 7.27 -5.16 -0.30
N TYR A 47 6.77 -6.09 -1.09
CA TYR A 47 6.66 -7.52 -0.79
C TYR A 47 7.54 -8.34 -1.75
N CYS A 48 7.48 -9.67 -1.67
CA CYS A 48 8.11 -10.54 -2.68
C CYS A 48 7.59 -10.28 -4.09
N ASP A 49 6.26 -10.22 -4.26
CA ASP A 49 5.60 -10.23 -5.57
C ASP A 49 4.92 -8.89 -5.93
N GLY A 50 5.43 -7.78 -5.39
CA GLY A 50 4.94 -6.45 -5.76
C GLY A 50 5.03 -5.43 -4.65
N ALA A 51 4.21 -4.37 -4.76
CA ALA A 51 4.18 -3.30 -3.78
C ALA A 51 2.78 -2.69 -3.62
N LYS A 52 2.39 -2.43 -2.36
CA LYS A 52 1.20 -1.64 -2.02
C LYS A 52 1.60 -0.18 -1.93
N LYS A 53 1.11 0.61 -2.88
CA LYS A 53 1.41 2.04 -3.03
C LYS A 53 0.22 2.87 -2.55
N THR A 54 0.49 3.80 -1.65
CA THR A 54 -0.52 4.68 -1.06
C THR A 54 -0.06 6.12 -1.24
N ALA A 55 -0.92 6.99 -1.77
CA ALA A 55 -0.66 8.41 -1.91
C ALA A 55 -1.99 9.18 -1.83
N LYS A 56 -2.46 9.48 -0.61
CA LYS A 56 -3.72 10.22 -0.42
C LYS A 56 -3.69 11.56 -1.18
N GLY A 57 -4.78 11.86 -1.90
CA GLY A 57 -4.91 13.07 -2.74
C GLY A 57 -4.47 12.85 -4.19
N VAL A 58 -3.83 11.72 -4.50
CA VAL A 58 -3.47 11.35 -5.87
C VAL A 58 -4.51 10.36 -6.42
N LYS A 59 -5.00 10.59 -7.66
CA LYS A 59 -5.90 9.66 -8.35
C LYS A 59 -5.27 8.27 -8.46
N LYS A 60 -6.05 7.22 -8.21
CA LYS A 60 -5.60 5.82 -8.21
C LYS A 60 -4.83 5.43 -9.49
N GLU A 61 -5.29 5.88 -10.65
CA GLU A 61 -4.63 5.62 -11.93
C GLU A 61 -3.22 6.23 -12.02
N GLN A 62 -2.99 7.38 -11.38
CA GLN A 62 -1.66 7.97 -11.30
C GLN A 62 -0.78 7.18 -10.32
N VAL A 63 -1.31 6.78 -9.16
CA VAL A 63 -0.57 5.97 -8.17
C VAL A 63 -0.10 4.63 -8.74
N LYS A 64 -0.86 4.02 -9.66
CA LYS A 64 -0.44 2.79 -10.36
C LYS A 64 0.91 2.95 -11.07
N ARG A 65 1.20 4.15 -11.60
CA ARG A 65 2.43 4.47 -12.33
C ARG A 65 3.64 4.71 -11.41
N PHE A 66 3.42 4.94 -10.12
CA PHE A 66 4.53 5.17 -9.19
C PHE A 66 5.32 3.89 -8.95
N THR A 67 6.62 4.01 -8.73
CA THR A 67 7.53 2.89 -8.45
C THR A 67 8.11 3.04 -7.04
N ALA A 68 8.59 1.94 -6.43
CA ALA A 68 9.25 2.04 -5.12
C ALA A 68 10.44 3.00 -5.16
N ASP A 69 11.20 3.01 -6.26
CA ASP A 69 12.32 3.93 -6.48
C ASP A 69 11.89 5.41 -6.47
N LEU A 70 10.73 5.73 -7.06
CA LEU A 70 10.17 7.08 -7.00
C LEU A 70 9.91 7.52 -5.56
N TYR A 71 9.35 6.63 -4.72
CA TYR A 71 9.15 6.92 -3.30
C TYR A 71 10.49 7.13 -2.57
N LYS A 72 11.52 6.34 -2.87
CA LYS A 72 12.88 6.53 -2.30
C LYS A 72 13.48 7.86 -2.72
N SER A 73 13.38 8.20 -4.00
CA SER A 73 13.88 9.46 -4.54
C SER A 73 13.19 10.66 -3.89
N VAL A 74 11.87 10.60 -3.69
CA VAL A 74 11.13 11.66 -2.96
C VAL A 74 11.56 11.74 -1.50
N LEU A 75 11.74 10.59 -0.83
CA LEU A 75 12.15 10.55 0.57
C LEU A 75 13.57 11.12 0.78
N ASN A 76 14.52 10.66 -0.03
CA ASN A 76 15.94 10.95 0.15
C ASN A 76 16.34 12.31 -0.43
N ASN A 77 15.78 12.69 -1.58
CA ASN A 77 16.17 13.90 -2.30
C ASN A 77 15.17 15.06 -2.10
N GLN A 78 14.20 14.90 -1.20
CA GLN A 78 13.15 15.89 -0.91
C GLN A 78 12.45 16.44 -2.17
N LEU A 79 12.25 15.59 -3.17
CA LEU A 79 11.66 15.99 -4.44
C LEU A 79 10.17 16.28 -4.30
N PHE A 80 9.73 17.41 -4.87
CA PHE A 80 8.31 17.77 -4.95
C PHE A 80 7.74 17.40 -6.32
N LEU A 81 6.92 16.35 -6.35
CA LEU A 81 6.23 15.92 -7.57
C LEU A 81 4.82 16.50 -7.63
N ARG A 82 4.53 17.31 -8.64
CA ARG A 82 3.18 17.82 -8.90
C ARG A 82 2.55 17.08 -10.08
N HIS A 83 1.49 16.33 -9.81
CA HIS A 83 0.74 15.63 -10.85
C HIS A 83 -0.53 16.43 -11.19
N GLN A 84 -0.60 16.95 -12.41
CA GLN A 84 -1.82 17.53 -12.97
C GLN A 84 -2.89 16.44 -13.09
N GLN A 85 -4.09 16.72 -12.59
CA GLN A 85 -5.24 15.82 -12.65
C GLN A 85 -6.36 16.51 -13.40
N GLN A 86 -6.82 15.90 -14.50
CA GLN A 86 -7.92 16.42 -15.30
C GLN A 86 -9.23 15.74 -14.91
N ASN A 87 -10.33 16.49 -14.92
CA ASN A 87 -11.69 15.98 -14.78
C ASN A 87 -12.43 16.27 -16.09
N ILE A 88 -13.18 15.29 -16.59
CA ILE A 88 -14.11 15.50 -17.69
C ILE A 88 -15.40 16.02 -17.06
N ILE A 89 -15.80 17.23 -17.42
CA ILE A 89 -17.02 17.89 -16.92
C ILE A 89 -17.93 18.16 -18.12
N LYS A 90 -19.22 17.82 -18.01
CA LYS A 90 -20.22 18.29 -18.97
C LYS A 90 -20.53 19.75 -18.60
N LEU A 91 -20.33 20.68 -19.53
CA LEU A 91 -20.83 22.05 -19.38
C LEU A 91 -22.35 21.97 -19.21
N LYS A 92 -22.86 22.45 -18.08
CA LYS A 92 -24.29 22.73 -17.92
C LYS A 92 -24.59 23.91 -18.83
N LEU A 93 -25.29 23.64 -19.94
CA LEU A 93 -26.04 24.65 -20.69
C LEU A 93 -27.23 25.10 -19.84
#